data_AF-A0AAE6X556-F1
#
_entry.id   AF-A0AAE6X556-F1
#
_cell.length_a   1.000
_cell.length_b   1.000
_cell.length_c   1.000
_cell.angle_alpha   90.00
_cell.angle_beta   90.00
_cell.angle_gamma   90.00
#
_symmetry.space_group_name_H-M   'P 1'
#
loop_
_entity.id
_entity.type
_entity.pdbx_description
1 polymer ?
#
loop_
_entity_poly.entity_id
_entity_poly.type
_entity_poly.pdbx_seq_one_letter_code
_entity_poly.pdbx_strand_id
1 'polypeptide(L)' 'MKKLPALFVGHGNPMNALDPYNIFNQGFEQITSTFDKPKLILCISAHWYSSKLQVTSGQTR' A
#
# COMPACT_ATOMS: atom_id res chain seq x y z
N MET A 1 2.56 18.70 13.29
CA MET A 1 1.95 17.41 12.86
C MET A 1 3.06 16.54 12.29
N LYS A 2 3.17 15.27 12.70
CA LYS A 2 4.16 14.33 12.14
C LYS A 2 3.67 13.89 10.76
N LYS A 3 4.52 13.98 9.74
CA LYS A 3 4.19 13.51 8.38
C LYS A 3 4.20 11.98 8.36
N LEU A 4 3.19 11.37 7.76
CA LEU A 4 3.20 9.93 7.45
C LEU A 4 4.10 9.67 6.24
N PRO A 5 4.74 8.48 6.15
CA PRO A 5 5.62 8.16 5.04
C PRO A 5 4.83 7.86 3.75
N ALA A 6 5.51 8.04 2.62
CA ALA A 6 5.11 7.43 1.35
C ALA A 6 5.90 6.14 1.16
N LEU A 7 5.21 5.05 0.78
CA LEU A 7 5.82 3.75 0.53
C LEU A 7 5.78 3.45 -0.97
N PHE A 8 6.92 3.03 -1.53
CA PHE A 8 7.00 2.46 -2.87
C PHE A 8 7.15 0.95 -2.75
N VAL A 9 6.14 0.21 -3.21
CA VAL A 9 6.03 -1.24 -2.95
C VAL A 9 5.90 -1.98 -4.28
N GLY A 10 6.80 -2.93 -4.52
CA GLY A 10 6.65 -3.93 -5.57
C GLY A 10 5.81 -5.09 -5.07
N HIS A 11 4.66 -5.35 -5.69
CA HIS A 11 3.77 -6.43 -5.24
C HIS A 11 4.08 -7.78 -5.90
N GLY A 12 4.70 -7.80 -7.10
CA GLY A 12 5.14 -9.02 -7.79
C GLY A 12 4.10 -10.15 -7.73
N ASN A 13 4.52 -11.30 -7.19
CA ASN A 13 3.64 -12.41 -6.86
C ASN A 13 2.71 -12.02 -5.68
N PRO A 14 1.37 -12.16 -5.81
CA PRO A 14 0.43 -11.88 -4.72
C PRO A 14 0.78 -12.52 -3.36
N MET A 15 1.45 -13.68 -3.37
CA MET A 15 1.87 -14.38 -2.15
C MET A 15 2.88 -13.57 -1.31
N ASN A 16 3.62 -12.63 -1.91
CA ASN A 16 4.50 -11.72 -1.17
C ASN A 16 3.74 -10.87 -0.15
N ALA A 17 2.45 -10.60 -0.38
CA ALA A 17 1.60 -9.85 0.53
C ALA A 17 0.69 -10.74 1.38
N LEU A 18 0.33 -11.94 0.90
CA LEU A 18 -0.69 -12.77 1.54
C LEU A 18 -0.14 -13.87 2.46
N ASP A 19 1.08 -14.37 2.21
CA ASP A 19 1.69 -15.43 3.01
C ASP A 19 2.40 -14.83 4.25
N PRO A 20 1.95 -15.12 5.49
CA PRO A 20 2.56 -14.60 6.72
C PRO A 20 4.01 -15.06 6.93
N TYR A 21 4.40 -16.18 6.31
CA TYR A 21 5.76 -16.72 6.42
C TYR A 21 6.70 -16.19 5.34
N ASN A 22 6.19 -15.38 4.40
CA ASN A 22 6.99 -14.78 3.34
C ASN A 22 7.76 -13.56 3.85
N ILE A 23 9.04 -13.47 3.47
CA ILE A 23 9.95 -12.38 3.89
C ILE A 23 9.43 -10.98 3.52
N PHE A 24 8.71 -10.85 2.40
CA PHE A 24 8.15 -9.58 1.96
C PHE A 24 6.98 -9.16 2.86
N ASN A 25 6.11 -10.09 3.25
CA ASN A 25 5.00 -9.83 4.16
C ASN A 25 5.52 -9.36 5.53
N GLN A 26 6.50 -10.06 6.08
CA GLN A 26 7.14 -9.70 7.36
C GLN A 26 7.82 -8.32 7.27
N GLY A 27 8.47 -8.01 6.15
CA GLY A 27 9.06 -6.70 5.89
C GLY A 27 8.00 -5.58 5.86
N PHE A 28 6.84 -5.82 5.26
CA PHE A 28 5.73 -4.86 5.27
C PHE A 28 5.23 -4.63 6.70
N GLU A 29 5.04 -5.69 7.50
CA GLU A 29 4.61 -5.58 8.89
C GLU A 29 5.59 -4.71 9.70
N GLN A 30 6.90 -4.99 9.59
CA GLN A 30 7.95 -4.22 10.25
C GLN A 30 7.90 -2.74 9.85
N ILE A 31 7.82 -2.41 8.56
CA ILE A 31 7.73 -1.01 8.09
C ILE A 31 6.49 -0.34 8.65
N THR A 32 5.32 -0.99 8.60
CA THR A 32 4.07 -0.40 9.08
C THR A 32 4.04 -0.15 10.58
N SER A 33 4.86 -0.87 11.37
CA SER A 33 5.02 -0.63 12.81
C SER A 33 5.75 0.69 13.15
N THR A 34 6.41 1.32 12.18
CA THR A 34 7.25 2.52 12.40
C THR A 34 6.47 3.85 12.38
N PHE A 35 5.19 3.82 12.04
CA PHE A 35 4.33 5.01 11.95
C PHE A 35 2.91 4.75 12.42
N ASP A 36 2.22 5.82 12.82
CA ASP A 36 0.84 5.73 13.29
C ASP A 36 -0.12 5.29 12.16
N LYS A 37 -1.17 4.56 12.52
CA LYS A 37 -2.17 4.08 11.57
C LYS A 37 -2.77 5.24 10.75
N PRO A 38 -2.68 5.21 9.40
CA PRO A 38 -3.27 6.25 8.57
C PRO A 38 -4.80 6.24 8.66
N LYS A 39 -5.41 7.42 8.61
CA LYS A 39 -6.88 7.56 8.50
C LYS A 39 -7.39 7.16 7.12
N LEU A 40 -6.56 7.34 6.09
CA LEU A 40 -6.85 7.08 4.68
C LEU A 40 -5.56 6.66 3.97
N ILE A 41 -5.69 5.78 2.99
CA ILE A 41 -4.59 5.37 2.10
C ILE A 41 -4.91 5.87 0.69
N LEU A 42 -3.97 6.62 0.11
CA LEU A 42 -3.98 6.93 -1.33
C LEU A 42 -3.09 5.90 -2.03
N CYS A 43 -3.68 5.06 -2.86
CA CYS A 43 -2.95 4.04 -3.63
C CYS A 43 -2.75 4.51 -5.07
N ILE A 44 -1.52 4.37 -5.58
CA ILE A 44 -1.17 4.63 -6.98
C ILE A 44 -0.63 3.31 -7.54
N SER A 45 -1.26 2.78 -8.57
CA SER A 45 -0.95 1.45 -9.12
C SER A 45 -0.38 1.55 -10.54
N ALA A 46 0.69 0.80 -10.81
CA ALA A 46 1.26 0.68 -12.15
C ALA A 46 0.28 0.05 -13.15
N HIS A 47 -0.69 -0.73 -12.69
CA HIS A 47 -1.74 -1.32 -13.55
C HIS A 47 -2.89 -0.34 -13.86
N TRP A 48 -2.95 0.83 -13.21
CA TRP A 48 -3.89 1.90 -13.54
C TRP A 48 -3.20 2.98 -14.38
N TYR A 49 -2.83 2.58 -15.59
CA TYR A 49 -2.26 3.47 -16.60
C TYR A 49 -3.34 4.00 -17.53
N SER A 50 -3.43 5.33 -17.66
CA SER A 50 -4.47 6.03 -18.43
C SER A 50 -3.93 7.35 -19.00
N SER A 51 -4.51 7.80 -20.12
CA SER A 51 -4.18 9.09 -20.75
C SER A 51 -4.72 10.31 -20.00
N LYS A 52 -5.60 10.10 -19.01
CA LYS A 52 -6.16 11.14 -18.14
C LYS A 52 -5.97 10.75 -16.68
N LEU A 53 -5.86 11.75 -15.80
CA LEU A 53 -5.93 11.56 -14.35
C LEU A 53 -7.31 11.00 -13.99
N GLN A 54 -7.33 9.88 -13.29
CA GLN A 54 -8.54 9.25 -12.78
C GLN A 54 -8.41 9.08 -11.27
N VAL A 55 -9.53 9.27 -10.57
CA VAL A 55 -9.63 9.08 -9.12
C VAL A 55 -10.84 8.20 -8.87
N THR A 56 -10.65 7.13 -8.10
CA THR A 56 -11.71 6.23 -7.67
C THR A 56 -11.66 6.07 -6.16
N SER A 57 -12.81 5.88 -5.53
CA SER A 57 -12.90 5.46 -4.14
C SER A 57 -13.79 4.24 -4.03
N GLY A 58 -13.44 3.32 -3.13
CA GLY A 58 -14.39 2.29 -2.71
C GLY A 58 -15.44 2.95 -1.85
N GLN A 59 -16.69 2.98 -2.30
CA GLN A 59 -17.81 3.46 -1.50
C GLN A 59 -17.86 2.62 -0.21
N THR A 60 -17.49 3.21 0.92
CA THR A 60 -17.59 2.54 2.21
C THR A 60 -19.06 2.64 2.64
N ARG A 61 -19.74 1.52 2.86
CA ARG A 61 -21.04 1.52 3.54
C ARG A 61 -20.87 1.92 4.99
#